data_AF-A0A832RVE6-F1
#
_entry.id   AF-A0A832RVE6-F1
#
_cell.length_a   1.000
_cell.length_b   1.000
_cell.length_c   1.000
_cell.angle_alpha   90.00
_cell.angle_beta   90.00
_cell.angle_gamma   90.00
#
_symmetry.space_group_name_H-M   'P 1'
#
loop_
_entity.id
_entity.type
_entity.pdbx_description
1 polymer ?
#
loop_
_entity_poly.entity_id
_entity_poly.type
_entity_poly.pdbx_seq_one_letter_code
_entity_poly.pdbx_strand_id
1 'polypeptide(L)'
;LELGGSDPFIVLEDANVEKAANGAVKGRFINCGQSCVASKRFFVSRKLAKDFIEKFVYNVERLQVGDPMVIENDIGPLVNEEALENISSMVDDAKKKGAQILAGGTQIGNKGYFYKPTILTGLTPEMRISNEETFGPVAPITVFDDEKEAIKLANDSEYGLGASIWTDDLKKAESVSKQIESGIVTVN
;
A
#
# COMPACT_ATOMS: atom_id res chain seq x y z
N LEU A 1 -8.39 -5.31 -22.34
CA LEU A 1 -7.05 -4.75 -22.05
C LEU A 1 -6.85 -4.91 -20.56
N GLU A 2 -5.71 -5.43 -20.13
CA GLU A 2 -5.28 -5.36 -18.71
C GLU A 2 -4.43 -4.09 -18.58
N LEU A 3 -4.85 -3.15 -17.74
CA LEU A 3 -4.21 -1.83 -17.56
C LEU A 3 -3.59 -1.73 -16.15
N GLY A 4 -3.35 -0.51 -15.67
CA GLY A 4 -2.89 -0.25 -14.30
C GLY A 4 -3.95 -0.50 -13.23
N GLY A 5 -3.53 -0.49 -11.97
CA GLY A 5 -4.40 -0.66 -10.81
C GLY A 5 -4.06 0.30 -9.67
N SER A 6 -5.03 0.53 -8.78
CA SER A 6 -4.83 1.24 -7.51
C SER A 6 -5.49 0.46 -6.38
N ASP A 7 -5.08 -0.80 -6.26
CA ASP A 7 -5.78 -1.81 -5.45
C ASP A 7 -5.91 -1.40 -3.98
N PRO A 8 -7.14 -1.35 -3.43
CA PRO A 8 -7.36 -1.05 -2.03
C PRO A 8 -7.01 -2.27 -1.15
N PHE A 9 -6.40 -1.99 -0.01
CA PHE A 9 -6.13 -2.94 1.07
C PHE A 9 -6.89 -2.48 2.31
N ILE A 10 -7.97 -3.20 2.64
CA ILE A 10 -8.96 -2.77 3.61
C ILE A 10 -8.84 -3.64 4.86
N VAL A 11 -8.54 -3.03 6.00
CA VAL A 11 -8.45 -3.69 7.32
C VAL A 11 -9.65 -3.30 8.17
N LEU A 12 -10.63 -4.20 8.28
CA LEU A 12 -11.84 -4.01 9.08
C LEU A 12 -11.54 -4.13 10.58
N GLU A 13 -12.47 -3.67 11.41
CA GLU A 13 -12.32 -3.53 12.87
C GLU A 13 -12.14 -4.84 13.66
N ASP A 14 -12.37 -5.97 13.02
CA ASP A 14 -12.25 -7.34 13.54
C ASP A 14 -11.16 -8.14 12.83
N ALA A 15 -10.35 -7.48 12.00
CA ALA A 15 -9.22 -8.11 11.35
C ALA A 15 -8.17 -8.58 12.35
N ASN A 16 -7.55 -9.73 12.07
CA ASN A 16 -6.34 -10.14 12.74
C ASN A 16 -5.18 -9.22 12.33
N VAL A 17 -4.79 -8.29 13.21
CA VAL A 17 -3.77 -7.27 12.93
C VAL A 17 -2.43 -7.86 12.50
N GLU A 18 -2.01 -8.97 13.12
CA GLU A 18 -0.73 -9.62 12.79
C GLU A 18 -0.76 -10.18 11.36
N LYS A 19 -1.82 -10.90 11.01
CA LYS A 19 -1.99 -11.43 9.65
C LYS A 19 -2.09 -10.29 8.63
N ALA A 20 -2.87 -9.26 8.94
CA ALA A 20 -3.06 -8.10 8.08
C ALA A 20 -1.75 -7.34 7.84
N ALA A 21 -0.95 -7.07 8.88
CA ALA A 21 0.34 -6.39 8.71
C ALA A 21 1.33 -7.22 7.86
N ASN A 22 1.38 -8.54 8.06
CA ASN A 22 2.21 -9.44 7.23
C ASN A 22 1.71 -9.51 5.78
N GLY A 23 0.39 -9.52 5.59
CA GLY A 23 -0.24 -9.45 4.28
C GLY A 23 0.03 -8.14 3.56
N ALA A 24 0.00 -7.02 4.29
CA ALA A 24 0.29 -5.68 3.77
C ALA A 24 1.72 -5.59 3.22
N VAL A 25 2.70 -6.16 3.94
CA VAL A 25 4.09 -6.24 3.46
C VAL A 25 4.18 -6.99 2.13
N LYS A 26 3.60 -8.19 2.08
CA LYS A 26 3.63 -9.01 0.86
C LYS A 26 2.90 -8.35 -0.30
N GLY A 27 1.69 -7.86 -0.05
CA GLY A 27 0.84 -7.24 -1.06
C GLY A 27 1.39 -5.94 -1.62
N ARG A 28 2.12 -5.16 -0.80
CA ARG A 28 2.73 -3.91 -1.25
C ARG A 28 4.08 -4.12 -1.93
N PHE A 29 4.98 -4.86 -1.29
CA PHE A 29 6.41 -4.78 -1.62
C PHE A 29 6.92 -5.92 -2.49
N ILE A 30 6.06 -6.90 -2.83
CA ILE A 30 6.40 -7.89 -3.87
C ILE A 30 6.83 -7.18 -5.16
N ASN A 31 7.93 -7.63 -5.75
CA ASN A 31 8.52 -7.02 -6.95
C ASN A 31 8.81 -5.51 -6.80
N CYS A 32 9.18 -5.05 -5.60
CA CYS A 32 9.38 -3.62 -5.29
C CYS A 32 8.10 -2.79 -5.54
N GLY A 33 6.92 -3.40 -5.43
CA GLY A 33 5.62 -2.77 -5.68
C GLY A 33 5.31 -2.51 -7.16
N GLN A 34 6.15 -2.98 -8.08
CA GLN A 34 5.98 -2.88 -9.53
C GLN A 34 5.07 -4.00 -10.03
N SER A 35 3.80 -3.96 -9.62
CA SER A 35 2.78 -4.94 -10.01
C SER A 35 1.43 -4.24 -10.15
N CYS A 36 0.70 -4.54 -11.22
CA CYS A 36 -0.64 -3.99 -11.45
C CYS A 36 -1.61 -4.31 -10.31
N VAL A 37 -1.46 -5.48 -9.68
CA VAL A 37 -2.28 -5.95 -8.53
C VAL A 37 -1.61 -5.78 -7.16
N ALA A 38 -0.52 -4.99 -7.07
CA ALA A 38 0.02 -4.64 -5.77
C ALA A 38 -0.96 -3.75 -5.00
N SER A 39 -1.09 -3.98 -3.70
CA SER A 39 -1.85 -3.15 -2.78
C SER A 39 -1.29 -1.74 -2.75
N LYS A 40 -2.07 -0.74 -3.17
CA LYS A 40 -1.61 0.63 -3.35
C LYS A 40 -2.26 1.64 -2.43
N ARG A 41 -3.48 1.41 -1.97
CA ARG A 41 -4.20 2.30 -1.05
C ARG A 41 -4.59 1.53 0.21
N PHE A 42 -4.03 1.88 1.36
CA PHE A 42 -4.28 1.18 2.61
C PHE A 42 -5.37 1.90 3.41
N PHE A 43 -6.49 1.22 3.63
CA PHE A 43 -7.61 1.71 4.42
C PHE A 43 -7.68 0.89 5.70
N VAL A 44 -7.51 1.54 6.85
CA VAL A 44 -7.44 0.84 8.14
C VAL A 44 -8.48 1.41 9.09
N SER A 45 -9.29 0.55 9.72
CA SER A 45 -10.27 1.03 10.69
C SER A 45 -9.58 1.79 11.84
N ARG A 46 -10.21 2.86 12.32
CA ARG A 46 -9.68 3.67 13.42
C ARG A 46 -9.33 2.84 14.65
N LYS A 47 -10.12 1.81 14.94
CA LYS A 47 -9.92 0.90 16.06
C LYS A 47 -8.58 0.15 16.00
N LEU A 48 -8.17 -0.27 14.81
CA LEU A 48 -6.94 -1.05 14.62
C LEU A 48 -5.76 -0.21 14.08
N ALA A 49 -5.99 1.05 13.71
CA ALA A 49 -5.01 1.90 13.04
C ALA A 49 -3.65 1.93 13.75
N LYS A 50 -3.64 2.19 15.06
CA LYS A 50 -2.39 2.23 15.84
C LYS A 50 -1.64 0.91 15.77
N ASP A 51 -2.29 -0.18 16.17
CA ASP A 51 -1.66 -1.50 16.29
C ASP A 51 -1.22 -2.05 14.93
N PHE A 52 -1.97 -1.77 13.86
CA PHE A 52 -1.61 -2.13 12.50
C PHE A 52 -0.41 -1.33 12.01
N ILE A 53 -0.43 -0.01 12.15
CA ILE A 53 0.66 0.87 11.69
C ILE A 53 1.96 0.52 12.38
N GLU A 54 1.95 0.33 13.72
CA GLU A 54 3.15 -0.04 14.48
C GLU A 54 3.76 -1.35 13.97
N LYS A 55 2.94 -2.39 13.76
CA LYS A 55 3.42 -3.68 13.23
C LYS A 55 3.85 -3.60 11.77
N PHE A 56 3.12 -2.85 10.96
CA PHE A 56 3.45 -2.71 9.55
C PHE A 56 4.77 -1.98 9.35
N VAL A 57 4.99 -0.87 10.08
CA VAL A 57 6.28 -0.17 10.13
C VAL A 57 7.39 -1.11 10.60
N TYR A 58 7.20 -1.81 11.71
CA TYR A 58 8.18 -2.76 12.23
C TYR A 58 8.58 -3.83 11.18
N ASN A 59 7.60 -4.39 10.46
CA ASN A 59 7.89 -5.40 9.44
C ASN A 59 8.58 -4.79 8.20
N VAL A 60 8.20 -3.58 7.80
CA VAL A 60 8.78 -2.89 6.64
C VAL A 60 10.23 -2.48 6.87
N GLU A 61 10.58 -2.01 8.07
CA GLU A 61 11.95 -1.62 8.42
C GLU A 61 12.94 -2.80 8.41
N ARG A 62 12.43 -4.04 8.45
CA ARG A 62 13.24 -5.26 8.44
C ARG A 62 13.51 -5.80 7.04
N LEU A 63 12.88 -5.24 6.01
CA LEU A 63 13.08 -5.65 4.63
C LEU A 63 14.48 -5.26 4.16
N GLN A 64 15.24 -6.23 3.66
CA GLN A 64 16.57 -6.01 3.10
C GLN A 64 16.45 -5.57 1.64
N VAL A 65 16.95 -4.38 1.34
CA VAL A 65 16.98 -3.84 -0.03
C VAL A 65 18.38 -3.97 -0.60
N GLY A 66 18.51 -4.58 -1.77
CA GLY A 66 19.81 -4.80 -2.38
C GLY A 66 19.78 -5.56 -3.70
N ASP A 67 20.94 -6.05 -4.12
CA ASP A 67 21.10 -6.81 -5.37
C ASP A 67 20.12 -8.01 -5.41
N PRO A 68 19.25 -8.10 -6.43
CA PRO A 68 18.27 -9.19 -6.53
C PRO A 68 18.90 -10.57 -6.77
N MET A 69 20.20 -10.65 -7.08
CA MET A 69 20.94 -11.91 -7.18
C MET A 69 21.38 -12.46 -5.81
N VAL A 70 21.26 -11.68 -4.73
CA VAL A 70 21.59 -12.07 -3.36
C VAL A 70 20.31 -12.52 -2.66
N ILE A 71 20.28 -13.78 -2.22
CA ILE A 71 19.06 -14.45 -1.74
C ILE A 71 18.49 -13.85 -0.45
N GLU A 72 19.34 -13.19 0.34
CA GLU A 72 18.97 -12.53 1.58
C GLU A 72 18.18 -11.23 1.34
N ASN A 73 18.28 -10.62 0.15
CA ASN A 73 17.55 -9.38 -0.14
C ASN A 73 16.08 -9.66 -0.46
N ASP A 74 15.19 -8.97 0.27
CA ASP A 74 13.76 -9.02 0.06
C ASP A 74 13.30 -8.18 -1.14
N ILE A 75 13.99 -7.05 -1.39
CA ILE A 75 13.56 -6.03 -2.36
C ILE A 75 14.71 -5.61 -3.26
N GLY A 76 14.50 -5.74 -4.57
CA GLY A 76 15.39 -5.25 -5.62
C GLY A 76 15.16 -3.78 -6.02
N PRO A 77 15.84 -3.31 -7.07
CA PRO A 77 15.67 -1.94 -7.56
C PRO A 77 14.35 -1.76 -8.32
N LEU A 78 13.96 -0.51 -8.51
CA LEU A 78 13.03 -0.13 -9.56
C LEU A 78 13.64 -0.40 -10.95
N VAL A 79 12.79 -0.52 -11.96
CA VAL A 79 13.19 -0.96 -13.31
C VAL A 79 14.15 0.00 -14.00
N ASN A 80 13.99 1.31 -13.80
CA ASN A 80 14.79 2.36 -14.44
C ASN A 80 14.83 3.66 -13.61
N GLU A 81 15.60 4.63 -14.09
CA GLU A 81 15.74 5.96 -13.48
C GLU A 81 14.41 6.73 -13.42
N GLU A 82 13.64 6.71 -14.51
CA GLU A 82 12.33 7.37 -14.59
C GLU A 82 11.36 6.88 -13.51
N ALA A 83 11.31 5.57 -13.26
CA ALA A 83 10.50 4.99 -12.19
C ALA A 83 10.95 5.47 -10.81
N LEU A 84 12.27 5.56 -10.58
CA LEU A 84 12.83 6.08 -9.34
C LEU A 84 12.48 7.56 -9.12
N GLU A 85 12.67 8.39 -10.14
CA GLU A 85 12.34 9.80 -10.11
C GLU A 85 10.83 10.02 -9.88
N ASN A 86 9.98 9.24 -10.57
CA ASN A 86 8.54 9.33 -10.38
C ASN A 86 8.15 9.00 -8.94
N ILE A 87 8.61 7.87 -8.39
CA ILE A 87 8.34 7.49 -6.99
C ILE A 87 8.85 8.54 -6.01
N SER A 88 10.08 9.02 -6.18
CA SER A 88 10.63 10.07 -5.33
C SER A 88 9.78 11.34 -5.38
N SER A 89 9.35 11.75 -6.58
CA SER A 89 8.53 12.95 -6.77
C SER A 89 7.13 12.83 -6.16
N MET A 90 6.51 11.64 -6.17
CA MET A 90 5.22 11.40 -5.53
C MET A 90 5.33 11.48 -4.00
N VAL A 91 6.40 10.93 -3.42
CA VAL A 91 6.66 11.04 -1.97
C VAL A 91 6.95 12.49 -1.57
N ASP A 92 7.74 13.21 -2.37
CA ASP A 92 8.02 14.63 -2.11
C ASP A 92 6.77 15.51 -2.24
N ASP A 93 5.89 15.24 -3.20
CA ASP A 93 4.59 15.92 -3.33
C ASP A 93 3.73 15.71 -2.08
N ALA A 94 3.58 14.47 -1.64
CA ALA A 94 2.81 14.13 -0.45
C ALA A 94 3.39 14.82 0.80
N LYS A 95 4.71 14.77 0.98
CA LYS A 95 5.41 15.44 2.10
C LYS A 95 5.19 16.95 2.09
N LYS A 96 5.32 17.61 0.93
CA LYS A 96 5.09 19.06 0.78
C LYS A 96 3.66 19.46 1.12
N LYS A 97 2.70 18.56 0.90
CA LYS A 97 1.28 18.74 1.20
C LYS A 97 0.88 18.28 2.62
N GLY A 98 1.83 17.88 3.44
CA GLY A 98 1.61 17.58 4.87
C GLY A 98 1.53 16.10 5.24
N ALA A 99 1.76 15.18 4.31
CA ALA A 99 1.87 13.77 4.65
C ALA A 99 3.07 13.52 5.57
N GLN A 100 2.89 12.57 6.48
CA GLN A 100 3.94 12.12 7.40
C GLN A 100 4.58 10.84 6.87
N ILE A 101 5.91 10.81 6.85
CA ILE A 101 6.68 9.61 6.51
C ILE A 101 6.90 8.82 7.80
N LEU A 102 6.36 7.60 7.85
CA LEU A 102 6.49 6.70 9.00
C LEU A 102 7.69 5.74 8.86
N ALA A 103 8.05 5.39 7.62
CA ALA A 103 9.23 4.59 7.29
C ALA A 103 9.74 4.97 5.90
N GLY A 104 11.05 4.80 5.65
CA GLY A 104 11.65 4.99 4.32
C GLY A 104 11.66 6.44 3.81
N GLY A 105 11.16 6.64 2.59
CA GLY A 105 10.98 7.94 1.95
C GLY A 105 12.20 8.51 1.25
N THR A 106 13.21 7.68 0.94
CA THR A 106 14.45 8.13 0.31
C THR A 106 15.03 7.09 -0.65
N GLN A 107 15.74 7.54 -1.67
CA GLN A 107 16.63 6.71 -2.48
C GLN A 107 17.76 6.09 -1.64
N ILE A 108 18.29 4.95 -2.07
CA ILE A 108 19.45 4.28 -1.47
C ILE A 108 20.65 4.38 -2.41
N GLY A 109 21.76 4.92 -1.92
CA GLY A 109 23.03 4.98 -2.64
C GLY A 109 23.00 5.87 -3.89
N ASN A 110 24.02 5.73 -4.74
CA ASN A 110 24.22 6.48 -5.98
C ASN A 110 24.36 5.59 -7.22
N LYS A 111 24.11 4.28 -7.08
CA LYS A 111 24.20 3.30 -8.17
C LYS A 111 23.00 2.37 -8.11
N GLY A 112 22.37 2.16 -9.26
CA GLY A 112 21.10 1.43 -9.36
C GLY A 112 19.91 2.26 -8.90
N TYR A 113 18.71 1.72 -9.05
CA TYR A 113 17.45 2.44 -8.86
C TYR A 113 16.74 2.02 -7.58
N PHE A 114 17.46 2.05 -6.46
CA PHE A 114 16.97 1.56 -5.18
C PHE A 114 16.23 2.65 -4.40
N TYR A 115 15.04 2.33 -3.91
CA TYR A 115 14.23 3.22 -3.07
C TYR A 115 13.82 2.49 -1.80
N LYS A 116 13.86 3.17 -0.65
CA LYS A 116 13.48 2.55 0.63
C LYS A 116 11.98 2.21 0.62
N PRO A 117 11.58 1.03 1.12
CA PRO A 117 10.19 0.72 1.43
C PRO A 117 9.59 1.82 2.30
N THR A 118 8.53 2.45 1.82
CA THR A 118 8.02 3.70 2.39
C THR A 118 6.60 3.53 2.89
N ILE A 119 6.31 4.08 4.06
CA ILE A 119 4.95 4.16 4.61
C ILE A 119 4.62 5.63 4.85
N LEU A 120 3.45 6.07 4.38
CA LEU A 120 2.95 7.43 4.54
C LEU A 120 1.61 7.44 5.27
N THR A 121 1.33 8.51 6.02
CA THR A 121 0.00 8.80 6.57
C THR A 121 -0.31 10.29 6.47
N GLY A 122 -1.51 10.72 6.88
CA GLY A 122 -1.95 12.11 6.77
C GLY A 122 -2.23 12.53 5.33
N LEU A 123 -2.79 11.62 4.54
CA LEU A 123 -3.05 11.81 3.12
C LEU A 123 -4.26 12.70 2.88
N THR A 124 -4.22 13.46 1.79
CA THR A 124 -5.34 14.26 1.32
C THR A 124 -5.61 14.01 -0.17
N PRO A 125 -6.82 14.30 -0.67
CA PRO A 125 -7.15 14.12 -2.09
C PRO A 125 -6.30 14.96 -3.05
N GLU A 126 -5.65 16.02 -2.58
CA GLU A 126 -4.78 16.86 -3.41
C GLU A 126 -3.41 16.24 -3.68
N MET A 127 -3.03 15.18 -2.96
CA MET A 127 -1.75 14.50 -3.12
C MET A 127 -1.77 13.55 -4.32
N ARG A 128 -0.69 13.54 -5.11
CA ARG A 128 -0.58 12.64 -6.28
C ARG A 128 -0.79 11.18 -5.89
N ILE A 129 -0.18 10.76 -4.78
CA ILE A 129 -0.24 9.38 -4.28
C ILE A 129 -1.65 8.89 -3.88
N SER A 130 -2.61 9.81 -3.72
CA SER A 130 -4.01 9.46 -3.44
C SER A 130 -4.80 9.10 -4.71
N ASN A 131 -4.34 9.53 -5.90
CA ASN A 131 -5.09 9.45 -7.14
C ASN A 131 -4.36 8.67 -8.24
N GLU A 132 -3.03 8.76 -8.30
CA GLU A 132 -2.21 8.12 -9.33
C GLU A 132 -1.77 6.72 -8.91
N GLU A 133 -1.61 5.81 -9.88
CA GLU A 133 -1.01 4.50 -9.64
C GLU A 133 0.43 4.64 -9.10
N THR A 134 0.64 4.15 -7.88
CA THR A 134 1.97 4.08 -7.26
C THR A 134 2.65 2.76 -7.59
N PHE A 135 3.42 2.77 -8.68
CA PHE A 135 4.13 1.60 -9.22
C PHE A 135 5.53 1.42 -8.61
N GLY A 136 5.59 1.38 -7.28
CA GLY A 136 6.83 1.29 -6.51
C GLY A 136 6.58 1.02 -5.02
N PRO A 137 7.64 1.01 -4.19
CA PRO A 137 7.58 0.50 -2.82
C PRO A 137 7.08 1.56 -1.84
N VAL A 138 5.84 2.06 -2.02
CA VAL A 138 5.24 3.09 -1.16
C VAL A 138 3.81 2.72 -0.76
N ALA A 139 3.56 2.67 0.54
CA ALA A 139 2.28 2.34 1.18
C ALA A 139 1.63 3.58 1.83
N PRO A 140 0.73 4.27 1.12
CA PRO A 140 -0.12 5.32 1.70
C PRO A 140 -1.23 4.73 2.58
N ILE A 141 -1.35 5.20 3.83
CA ILE A 141 -2.36 4.78 4.80
C ILE A 141 -3.38 5.89 5.10
N THR A 142 -4.65 5.57 4.92
CA THR A 142 -5.82 6.36 5.32
C THR A 142 -6.62 5.60 6.38
N VAL A 143 -7.00 6.30 7.44
CA VAL A 143 -7.84 5.73 8.52
C VAL A 143 -9.30 6.06 8.25
N PHE A 144 -10.19 5.07 8.42
CA PHE A 144 -11.63 5.24 8.28
C PHE A 144 -12.36 4.93 9.60
N ASP A 145 -13.58 5.46 9.74
CA ASP A 145 -14.43 5.33 10.91
C ASP A 145 -15.35 4.11 10.87
N ASP A 146 -15.94 3.82 9.70
CA ASP A 146 -16.85 2.70 9.52
C ASP A 146 -16.73 1.99 8.16
N GLU A 147 -17.40 0.84 8.04
CA GLU A 147 -17.38 -0.01 6.84
C GLU A 147 -17.92 0.72 5.59
N LYS A 148 -18.90 1.60 5.74
CA LYS A 148 -19.46 2.34 4.60
C LYS A 148 -18.45 3.34 4.05
N GLU A 149 -17.73 4.02 4.94
CA GLU A 149 -16.63 4.89 4.56
C GLU A 149 -15.51 4.09 3.87
N ALA A 150 -15.15 2.92 4.39
CA ALA A 150 -14.15 2.06 3.78
C ALA A 150 -14.50 1.67 2.33
N ILE A 151 -15.75 1.27 2.08
CA ILE A 151 -16.25 0.94 0.74
C ILE A 151 -16.21 2.17 -0.17
N LYS A 152 -16.70 3.32 0.33
CA LYS A 152 -16.68 4.57 -0.44
C LYS A 152 -15.25 4.94 -0.86
N LEU A 153 -14.31 4.92 0.08
CA LEU A 153 -12.91 5.23 -0.20
C LEU A 153 -12.26 4.22 -1.15
N ALA A 154 -12.58 2.93 -1.00
CA ALA A 154 -12.08 1.89 -1.90
C ALA A 154 -12.53 2.10 -3.35
N ASN A 155 -13.79 2.48 -3.56
CA ASN A 155 -14.36 2.72 -4.89
C ASN A 155 -14.09 4.14 -5.43
N ASP A 156 -13.57 5.07 -4.61
CA ASP A 156 -13.15 6.41 -5.06
C ASP A 156 -11.82 6.34 -5.81
N SER A 157 -11.86 5.76 -7.01
CA SER A 157 -10.72 5.48 -7.86
C SER A 157 -11.21 5.19 -9.28
N GLU A 158 -10.47 5.64 -10.30
CA GLU A 158 -10.74 5.27 -11.70
C GLU A 158 -10.29 3.84 -12.04
N TYR A 159 -9.49 3.23 -11.16
CA TYR A 159 -9.00 1.86 -11.25
C TYR A 159 -9.91 0.87 -10.52
N GLY A 160 -9.91 -0.40 -10.96
CA GLY A 160 -10.67 -1.48 -10.34
C GLY A 160 -10.14 -2.88 -10.67
N LEU A 161 -8.83 -3.09 -10.56
CA LEU A 161 -8.21 -4.37 -10.93
C LEU A 161 -8.34 -5.41 -9.81
N GLY A 162 -7.67 -5.18 -8.67
CA GLY A 162 -7.75 -6.06 -7.50
C GLY A 162 -8.09 -5.31 -6.22
N ALA A 163 -8.46 -6.06 -5.19
CA ALA A 163 -8.70 -5.58 -3.84
C ALA A 163 -8.38 -6.67 -2.81
N SER A 164 -8.03 -6.25 -1.59
CA SER A 164 -7.83 -7.13 -0.43
C SER A 164 -8.66 -6.65 0.75
N ILE A 165 -9.44 -7.55 1.34
CA ILE A 165 -10.24 -7.30 2.55
C ILE A 165 -9.68 -8.18 3.67
N TRP A 166 -9.48 -7.58 4.85
CA TRP A 166 -9.02 -8.26 6.06
C TRP A 166 -10.09 -8.17 7.14
N THR A 167 -10.64 -9.32 7.55
CA THR A 167 -11.69 -9.48 8.55
C THR A 167 -11.81 -10.94 9.00
N ASP A 168 -12.00 -11.19 10.29
CA ASP A 168 -12.32 -12.53 10.80
C ASP A 168 -13.83 -12.87 10.69
N ASP A 169 -14.69 -11.96 10.20
CA ASP A 169 -16.13 -12.17 10.00
C ASP A 169 -16.47 -12.51 8.54
N LEU A 170 -16.84 -13.78 8.30
CA LEU A 170 -17.21 -14.29 6.98
C LEU A 170 -18.41 -13.56 6.35
N LYS A 171 -19.38 -13.10 7.15
CA LYS A 171 -20.54 -12.38 6.61
C LYS A 171 -20.15 -10.99 6.15
N LYS A 172 -19.27 -10.30 6.89
CA LYS A 172 -18.70 -9.02 6.45
C LYS A 172 -17.86 -9.21 5.20
N ALA A 173 -16.98 -10.23 5.18
CA ALA A 173 -16.19 -10.55 3.99
C ALA A 173 -17.06 -10.71 2.74
N GLU A 174 -18.16 -11.46 2.82
CA GLU A 174 -19.08 -11.64 1.69
C GLU A 174 -19.81 -10.34 1.32
N SER A 175 -20.31 -9.60 2.32
CA SER A 175 -21.07 -8.36 2.11
C SER A 175 -20.22 -7.24 1.51
N VAL A 176 -19.02 -7.03 2.05
CA VAL A 176 -18.09 -5.98 1.60
C VAL A 176 -17.52 -6.35 0.23
N SER A 177 -17.12 -7.60 0.00
CA SER A 177 -16.54 -8.00 -1.30
C SER A 177 -17.48 -7.77 -2.48
N LYS A 178 -18.80 -7.92 -2.29
CA LYS A 178 -19.83 -7.62 -3.30
C LYS A 178 -19.98 -6.12 -3.63
N GLN A 179 -19.50 -5.25 -2.77
CA GLN A 179 -19.63 -3.80 -2.91
C GLN A 179 -18.35 -3.13 -3.41
N ILE A 180 -17.21 -3.83 -3.40
CA ILE A 180 -15.96 -3.32 -3.94
C ILE A 180 -15.99 -3.42 -5.47
N GLU A 181 -15.74 -2.30 -6.13
CA GLU A 181 -15.68 -2.19 -7.59
C GLU A 181 -14.30 -2.63 -8.07
N SER A 182 -14.05 -3.96 -8.03
CA SER A 182 -12.80 -4.54 -8.50
C SER A 182 -13.02 -5.91 -9.16
N GLY A 183 -12.22 -6.22 -10.18
CA GLY A 183 -12.31 -7.49 -10.91
C GLY A 183 -11.93 -8.71 -10.06
N ILE A 184 -11.03 -8.54 -9.09
CA ILE A 184 -10.60 -9.57 -8.15
C ILE A 184 -10.72 -9.02 -6.73
N VAL A 185 -11.41 -9.73 -5.85
CA VAL A 185 -11.42 -9.45 -4.41
C VAL A 185 -10.88 -10.66 -3.66
N THR A 186 -9.84 -10.42 -2.86
CA THR A 186 -9.27 -11.43 -1.96
C THR A 186 -9.66 -11.12 -0.52
N VAL A 187 -9.84 -12.18 0.28
CA VAL A 187 -10.24 -12.07 1.69
C VAL A 187 -9.25 -12.84 2.53
N ASN A 188 -8.74 -12.22 3.60
CA ASN A 188 -8.22 -12.86 4.83
C ASN A 188 -8.33 -11.90 6.02
#